data_AF-T0ZL63-F1
#
_entry.id   AF-T0ZL63-F1
#
_cell.length_a   1.000
_cell.length_b   1.000
_cell.length_c   1.000
_cell.angle_alpha   90.00
_cell.angle_beta   90.00
_cell.angle_gamma   90.00
#
_symmetry.space_group_name_H-M   'P 1'
#
loop_
_entity.id
_entity.type
_entity.pdbx_description
1 polymer ?
#
loop_
_entity_poly.entity_id
_entity_poly.type
_entity_poly.pdbx_seq_one_letter_code
_entity_poly.pdbx_strand_id
1 'polypeptide(L)'
;MSSLLQDSNRQRFDSIAADWDDSPRAPRHGRRRRQAIADAVPLQSDWQALEYGCGTGLVGAQLAPRLRHLLACDPVARHARGTR
;
A
#
# COMPACT_ATOMS: atom_id res chain seq x y z
N MET A 1 -27.99 -1.60 1.36
CA MET A 1 -27.46 -0.28 0.93
C MET A 1 -25.93 -0.17 1.03
N SER A 2 -25.27 -0.84 1.98
CA SER A 2 -23.80 -0.81 2.13
C SER A 2 -23.01 -1.40 0.94
N SER A 3 -23.46 -2.54 0.38
CA SER A 3 -22.75 -3.24 -0.70
C SER A 3 -22.60 -2.43 -1.99
N LEU A 4 -23.62 -1.66 -2.41
CA LEU A 4 -23.55 -0.86 -3.64
C LEU A 4 -22.46 0.24 -3.57
N LEU A 5 -22.27 0.83 -2.40
CA LEU A 5 -21.20 1.82 -2.17
C LEU A 5 -19.82 1.17 -2.12
N GLN A 6 -19.73 -0.04 -1.59
CA GLN A 6 -18.48 -0.81 -1.58
C GLN A 6 -18.08 -1.23 -3.00
N ASP A 7 -19.04 -1.62 -3.83
CA ASP A 7 -18.81 -2.02 -5.22
C ASP A 7 -18.42 -0.83 -6.10
N SER A 8 -19.06 0.33 -5.94
CA SER A 8 -18.70 1.54 -6.68
C SER A 8 -17.31 2.06 -6.30
N ASN A 9 -16.95 1.99 -5.02
CA ASN A 9 -15.59 2.31 -4.57
C ASN A 9 -14.57 1.34 -5.14
N ARG A 10 -14.84 0.02 -5.09
CA ARG A 10 -13.95 -0.99 -5.65
C ARG A 10 -13.68 -0.76 -7.14
N GLN A 11 -14.73 -0.53 -7.93
CA GLN A 11 -14.61 -0.22 -9.35
C GLN A 11 -13.81 1.08 -9.61
N ARG A 12 -14.04 2.12 -8.81
CA ARG A 12 -13.28 3.37 -8.91
C ARG A 12 -11.79 3.17 -8.61
N PHE A 13 -11.46 2.38 -7.58
CA PHE A 13 -10.07 2.11 -7.24
C PHE A 13 -9.39 1.22 -8.28
N ASP A 14 -10.08 0.18 -8.77
CA ASP A 14 -9.59 -0.68 -9.85
C ASP A 14 -9.29 0.11 -11.13
N SER A 15 -10.17 1.06 -11.51
CA SER A 15 -10.03 1.80 -12.77
C SER A 15 -8.85 2.76 -12.76
N ILE A 16 -8.54 3.39 -11.62
CA ILE A 16 -7.40 4.32 -11.51
C ILE A 16 -6.08 3.61 -11.21
N ALA A 17 -6.12 2.34 -10.82
CA ALA A 17 -4.96 1.56 -10.37
C ALA A 17 -3.87 1.42 -11.43
N ALA A 18 -4.24 1.35 -12.71
CA ALA A 18 -3.32 1.10 -13.81
C ALA A 18 -2.29 2.22 -13.96
N ASP A 19 -2.78 3.46 -13.89
CA ASP A 19 -1.97 4.65 -14.19
C ASP A 19 -1.60 5.42 -12.90
N TRP A 20 -2.00 4.90 -11.74
CA TRP A 20 -1.78 5.56 -10.45
C TRP A 20 -0.30 5.84 -10.20
N ASP A 21 0.56 4.86 -10.46
CA ASP A 21 1.99 4.93 -10.20
C ASP A 21 2.74 5.80 -11.24
N ASP A 22 2.16 6.01 -12.43
CA ASP A 22 2.72 6.83 -13.51
C ASP A 22 2.64 8.33 -13.21
N SER A 23 1.69 8.73 -12.36
CA SER A 23 1.61 10.09 -11.86
C SER A 23 2.81 10.40 -10.97
N PRO A 24 3.58 11.48 -11.20
CA PRO A 24 4.71 11.84 -10.34
C PRO A 24 4.29 12.15 -8.89
N ARG A 25 3.00 12.40 -8.65
CA ARG A 25 2.45 12.66 -7.31
C ARG A 25 2.42 11.39 -6.45
N ALA A 26 2.03 10.24 -6.99
CA ALA A 26 1.84 9.03 -6.19
C ALA A 26 3.15 8.50 -5.57
N PRO A 27 4.26 8.34 -6.32
CA PRO A 27 5.55 7.98 -5.74
C PRO A 27 6.09 9.01 -4.75
N ARG A 28 5.83 10.31 -4.97
CA ARG A 28 6.21 11.37 -4.02
C ARG A 28 5.47 11.23 -2.68
N HIS A 29 4.17 10.94 -2.71
CA HIS A 29 3.41 10.67 -1.50
C HIS A 29 3.89 9.38 -0.80
N GLY A 30 4.15 8.32 -1.56
CA GLY A 30 4.70 7.07 -1.02
C GLY A 30 6.02 7.31 -0.26
N ARG A 31 6.96 8.03 -0.88
CA ARG A 31 8.24 8.42 -0.24
C ARG A 31 8.05 9.25 1.04
N ARG A 32 7.14 10.24 1.02
CA ARG A 32 6.86 11.08 2.19
C ARG A 32 6.30 10.27 3.36
N ARG A 33 5.36 9.35 3.09
CA ARG A 33 4.79 8.46 4.11
C ARG A 33 5.84 7.51 4.68
N ARG A 34 6.66 6.89 3.82
CA ARG A 34 7.79 6.05 4.26
C ARG A 34 8.74 6.82 5.18
N GLN A 35 9.07 8.08 4.85
CA GLN A 35 9.94 8.89 5.71
C GLN A 35 9.29 9.16 7.07
N ALA A 36 8.03 9.59 7.09
CA ALA A 36 7.32 9.84 8.35
C ALA A 36 7.24 8.60 9.24
N ILE A 37 7.01 7.42 8.66
CA ILE A 37 7.03 6.15 9.40
C ILE A 37 8.43 5.86 9.96
N ALA A 38 9.47 6.05 9.15
CA ALA A 38 10.85 5.84 9.60
C ALA A 38 11.28 6.78 10.72
N ASP A 39 10.75 8.00 10.74
CA ASP A 39 11.05 9.00 11.77
C ASP A 39 10.31 8.70 13.08
N ALA A 40 9.08 8.18 13.00
CA ALA A 40 8.25 7.90 14.16
C ALA A 40 8.47 6.50 14.76
N VAL A 41 8.92 5.54 13.95
CA VAL A 41 8.98 4.12 14.33
C VAL A 41 10.37 3.55 14.02
N PRO A 42 11.12 3.10 15.03
CA PRO A 42 12.42 2.45 14.84
C PRO A 42 12.22 1.01 14.34
N LEU A 43 11.88 0.86 13.05
CA LEU A 43 11.64 -0.44 12.42
C LEU A 43 12.82 -1.40 12.63
N GLN A 44 12.50 -2.61 13.06
CA GLN A 44 13.48 -3.70 13.26
C GLN A 44 13.34 -4.75 12.16
N SER A 45 14.47 -5.31 11.73
CA SER A 45 14.52 -6.27 10.63
C SER A 45 13.92 -7.64 10.95
N ASP A 46 13.60 -7.92 12.20
CA ASP A 46 12.93 -9.15 12.66
C ASP A 46 11.40 -9.01 12.73
N TRP A 47 10.87 -7.79 12.55
CA TRP A 47 9.45 -7.51 12.65
C TRP A 47 8.64 -8.05 11.46
N GLN A 48 7.42 -8.45 11.77
CA GLN A 48 6.38 -8.74 10.79
C GLN A 48 5.37 -7.60 10.80
N ALA A 49 5.01 -7.08 9.63
CA ALA A 49 4.08 -5.96 9.51
C ALA A 49 2.88 -6.31 8.61
N LEU A 50 1.79 -5.60 8.83
CA LEU A 50 0.58 -5.61 8.00
C LEU A 50 0.33 -4.20 7.48
N GLU A 51 0.22 -4.05 6.16
CA GLU A 51 -0.28 -2.83 5.53
C GLU A 51 -1.74 -3.05 5.11
N TYR A 52 -2.66 -2.40 5.81
CA TYR A 52 -4.08 -2.42 5.47
C TYR A 52 -4.42 -1.26 4.51
N GLY A 53 -5.05 -1.58 3.37
CA GLY A 53 -5.32 -0.62 2.31
C GLY A 53 -4.06 -0.26 1.52
N CYS A 54 -3.26 -1.27 1.16
CA CYS A 54 -1.94 -1.05 0.54
C CYS A 54 -2.03 -0.40 -0.85
N GLY A 55 -3.19 -0.43 -1.52
CA GLY A 55 -3.32 0.01 -2.90
C GLY A 55 -2.26 -0.64 -3.78
N THR A 56 -1.63 0.12 -4.67
CA THR A 56 -0.53 -0.39 -5.53
C THR A 56 0.74 -0.79 -4.75
N GLY A 57 0.81 -0.59 -3.43
CA GLY A 57 1.93 -1.04 -2.58
C GLY A 57 3.11 -0.08 -2.53
N LEU A 58 2.93 1.18 -2.93
CA LEU A 58 4.01 2.18 -3.00
C LEU A 58 4.73 2.43 -1.66
N VAL A 59 4.04 2.31 -0.52
CA VAL A 59 4.66 2.49 0.80
C VAL A 59 5.26 1.18 1.28
N GLY A 60 4.47 0.10 1.32
CA GLY A 60 4.90 -1.23 1.71
C GLY A 60 6.16 -1.70 1.00
N ALA A 61 6.25 -1.56 -0.32
CA ALA A 61 7.42 -1.96 -1.10
C ALA A 61 8.72 -1.26 -0.65
N GLN A 62 8.64 -0.04 -0.12
CA GLN A 62 9.81 0.67 0.40
C GLN A 62 10.13 0.32 1.86
N LEU A 63 9.16 -0.20 2.62
CA LEU A 63 9.34 -0.63 4.00
C LEU A 63 9.78 -2.10 4.09
N ALA A 64 9.38 -2.93 3.13
CA ALA A 64 9.66 -4.36 3.09
C ALA A 64 11.14 -4.72 3.33
N PRO A 65 12.15 -4.01 2.75
CA PRO A 65 13.56 -4.34 3.00
C PRO A 65 14.03 -4.10 4.44
N ARG A 66 13.24 -3.42 5.28
CA ARG A 66 13.55 -3.11 6.68
C ARG A 66 12.83 -4.04 7.66
N LEU A 67 12.07 -5.00 7.16
CA LEU A 67 11.20 -5.88 7.93
C LEU A 67 11.54 -7.33 7.58
N ARG A 68 11.23 -8.26 8.48
CA ARG A 68 11.35 -9.70 8.19
C ARG A 68 10.30 -10.14 7.18
N HIS A 69 9.10 -9.59 7.33
CA HIS A 69 7.96 -9.91 6.49
C HIS A 69 6.96 -8.76 6.48
N LEU A 70 6.35 -8.51 5.32
CA LEU A 70 5.27 -7.54 5.16
C LEU A 70 4.10 -8.22 4.45
N LEU A 71 2.96 -8.29 5.12
CA LEU A 71 1.70 -8.67 4.50
C LEU A 71 1.00 -7.40 4.00
N ALA A 72 0.75 -7.32 2.70
CA ALA A 72 0.01 -6.21 2.09
C ALA A 72 -1.43 -6.68 1.78
N CYS A 73 -2.42 -5.99 2.36
CA CYS A 73 -3.83 -6.35 2.24
C CYS A 73 -4.63 -5.19 1.65
N ASP A 74 -5.36 -5.47 0.58
CA ASP A 74 -6.31 -4.53 -0.02
C ASP A 74 -7.55 -5.31 -0.51
N PRO A 75 -8.78 -4.81 -0.31
CA PRO A 75 -9.99 -5.45 -0.82
C PRO A 75 -10.10 -5.43 -2.36
N VAL A 76 -9.26 -4.62 -3.02
CA VAL A 76 -9.19 -4.51 -4.48
C VAL A 76 -8.13 -5.49 -4.99
N ALA A 77 -8.55 -6.58 -5.63
CA ALA A 77 -7.65 -7.71 -5.97
C ALA A 77 -6.44 -7.31 -6.84
N ARG A 78 -6.57 -6.26 -7.66
CA ARG A 78 -5.48 -5.75 -8.51
C ARG A 78 -4.35 -5.08 -7.72
N HIS A 79 -4.56 -4.79 -6.44
CA HIS A 79 -3.64 -4.08 -5.56
C HIS A 79 -2.81 -5.00 -4.67
N ALA A 80 -3.29 -6.21 -4.36
CA ALA A 80 -2.57 -7.15 -3.51
C ALA A 80 -1.38 -7.77 -4.27
N ARG A 81 -0.16 -7.38 -3.91
CA ARG A 81 1.07 -8.09 -4.30
C ARG A 81 1.64 -8.79 -3.07
N GLY A 82 1.72 -10.12 -3.13
CA GLY A 82 2.41 -10.88 -2.08
C GLY A 82 3.90 -10.58 -2.14
N THR A 83 4.43 -9.88 -1.14
CA THR A 83 5.87 -9.72 -0.95
C THR A 83 6.37 -10.89 -0.11
N ARG A 84 7.28 -11.69 -0.66
CA ARG A 84 7.98 -12.78 0.05
C ARG A 84 8.90 -12.22 1.12
#